data_AF-A0A6I2GTL0-F1
#
_entry.id   AF-A0A6I2GTL0-F1
#
_cell.length_a   1.000
_cell.length_b   1.000
_cell.length_c   1.000
_cell.angle_alpha   90.00
_cell.angle_beta   90.00
_cell.angle_gamma   90.00
#
_symmetry.space_group_name_H-M   'P 1'
#
loop_
_entity.id
_entity.type
_entity.pdbx_description
1 polymer ?
#
loop_
_entity_poly.entity_id
_entity_poly.type
_entity_poly.pdbx_seq_one_letter_code
_entity_poly.pdbx_strand_id
1 'polypeptide(L)'
;MSGARPLRWVLASLALGGTLAGGCASGSSASGAPLVCRSDAECEAGEVCFADGCGDPGKDLVVEVVPNSQAGLHAQDFAIDLKEAHPVLQLQGPALLEGQVLSEPAADGGSGPELYAGSVTVRATGESLLLPGVERRYEGTVVPSNGAYRFPVGTGQFSVSLVPGDTALPPLTETRSVQVGAQVSLDFRLPDPAALTPLSGTLVREPLAPFDVDMDVQLLDPGLRPLSQRVAVSRTTGAFTLFVSPAARALAKVILQATPRSADSLLPQVTFPVDLANPPATYSLGDFGAPVTLQGIVIGQEGLPVVGGSVRLEGKVKGGGLFLSGSVLTDADGHFTLQTLPSAPGADFTLIVAPPARPTRGSLDAAVSQGPVHVQPTGTTGFAFACRQRGRVSATVLTPKGSPAAMVRVIAEPLRPVQGLPGPAERSETLTDENGTFSLLLDAAEYRLDFVPSGDLPRTSRYLTVAPVPNAPVMFPLELGAITLSRGRHISGPVRLASADASAPNLAYASVRFFRVVSVNGKPTSQLLAQSTSDANGEYEVILPTR
;
A
#
# COMPACT_ATOMS: atom_id res chain seq x y z
N MET A 1 -51.16 35.29 26.98
CA MET A 1 -50.89 36.50 27.80
C MET A 1 -51.23 36.18 29.24
N SER A 2 -50.23 35.90 30.06
CA SER A 2 -50.24 36.19 31.51
C SER A 2 -48.82 35.93 31.98
N GLY A 3 -48.10 37.02 32.22
CA GLY A 3 -46.76 37.01 32.78
C GLY A 3 -46.84 37.27 34.27
N ALA A 4 -45.90 36.72 35.02
CA ALA A 4 -45.49 37.24 36.31
C ALA A 4 -44.01 36.90 36.54
N ARG A 5 -43.17 37.93 36.46
CA ARG A 5 -41.89 38.05 37.20
C ARG A 5 -42.23 38.49 38.65
N PRO A 6 -41.27 38.75 39.56
CA PRO A 6 -39.96 38.14 39.87
C PRO A 6 -39.84 37.87 41.40
N LEU A 7 -38.72 37.33 41.89
CA LEU A 7 -38.23 37.69 43.23
C LEU A 7 -36.70 37.49 43.34
N ARG A 8 -36.00 38.58 43.62
CA ARG A 8 -34.60 38.64 44.10
C ARG A 8 -34.65 38.81 45.62
N TRP A 9 -33.87 38.09 46.43
CA TRP A 9 -33.27 38.50 47.73
C TRP A 9 -32.15 37.47 48.02
N VAL A 10 -30.86 37.84 47.97
CA VAL A 10 -29.99 38.44 49.01
C VAL A 10 -29.51 37.44 50.09
N LEU A 11 -28.19 37.17 50.03
CA LEU A 11 -27.17 36.94 51.08
C LEU A 11 -27.56 36.25 52.41
N ALA A 12 -26.83 35.18 52.75
CA ALA A 12 -26.30 34.99 54.10
C ALA A 12 -25.08 34.06 54.12
N SER A 13 -23.98 34.60 54.61
CA SER A 13 -22.70 33.96 54.89
C SER A 13 -22.80 32.95 56.04
N LEU A 14 -22.04 31.86 55.96
CA LEU A 14 -21.56 31.15 57.16
C LEU A 14 -20.19 30.54 56.87
N ALA A 15 -19.20 31.11 57.54
CA ALA A 15 -17.84 30.60 57.64
C ALA A 15 -17.73 29.64 58.82
N LEU A 16 -17.14 28.47 58.59
CA LEU A 16 -16.43 27.59 59.54
C LEU A 16 -15.64 26.64 58.62
N GLY A 17 -14.31 26.65 58.57
CA GLY A 17 -13.41 26.45 59.71
C GLY A 17 -13.08 24.96 59.78
N GLY A 18 -11.95 24.53 59.21
CA GLY A 18 -11.51 23.14 59.25
C GLY A 18 -10.27 22.89 58.39
N THR A 19 -9.11 22.91 59.04
CA THR A 19 -7.82 22.53 58.48
C THR A 19 -7.64 21.00 58.43
N LEU A 20 -6.82 20.55 57.47
CA LEU A 20 -5.86 19.43 57.49
C LEU A 20 -6.02 18.36 56.41
N ALA A 21 -4.85 17.88 56.01
CA ALA A 21 -4.50 16.67 55.26
C ALA A 21 -4.47 16.81 53.73
N GLY A 22 -3.23 16.87 53.23
CA GLY A 22 -2.92 16.62 51.83
C GLY A 22 -3.33 15.21 51.43
N GLY A 23 -3.99 15.14 50.28
CA GLY A 23 -4.01 13.95 49.44
C GLY A 23 -3.47 14.39 48.09
N CYS A 24 -2.30 13.87 47.71
CA CYS A 24 -1.88 13.89 46.32
C CYS A 24 -2.99 13.22 45.52
N ALA A 25 -3.75 14.03 44.77
CA ALA A 25 -4.62 13.52 43.74
C ALA A 25 -3.70 12.87 42.71
N SER A 26 -3.61 11.54 42.80
CA SER A 26 -2.98 10.69 41.80
C SER A 26 -3.58 11.09 40.47
N GLY A 27 -2.76 11.71 39.62
CA GLY A 27 -3.11 12.00 38.25
C GLY A 27 -3.56 10.70 37.61
N SER A 28 -4.85 10.62 37.33
CA SER A 28 -5.44 9.61 36.47
C SER A 28 -4.60 9.57 35.19
N SER A 29 -3.83 8.48 35.04
CA SER A 29 -2.99 8.24 33.88
C SER A 29 -3.82 8.43 32.62
N ALA A 30 -3.25 9.18 31.67
CA ALA A 30 -3.80 9.35 30.34
C ALA A 30 -4.27 7.99 29.81
N SER A 31 -5.51 7.94 29.33
CA SER A 31 -6.13 6.75 28.76
C SER A 31 -5.23 6.17 27.67
N GLY A 32 -4.51 5.08 27.99
CA GLY A 32 -3.72 4.35 27.01
C GLY A 32 -4.60 3.85 25.87
N ALA A 33 -4.04 3.71 24.67
CA ALA A 33 -4.75 3.06 23.58
C ALA A 33 -5.15 1.63 24.05
N PRO A 34 -6.42 1.22 23.86
CA PRO A 34 -6.85 -0.11 24.27
C PRO A 34 -6.16 -1.17 23.41
N LEU A 35 -5.27 -1.93 24.03
CA LEU A 35 -4.79 -3.21 23.49
C LEU A 35 -5.77 -4.31 23.90
N VAL A 36 -5.96 -5.33 23.06
CA VAL A 36 -6.86 -6.45 23.37
C VAL A 36 -6.36 -7.27 24.56
N CYS A 37 -5.07 -7.56 24.60
CA CYS A 37 -4.35 -8.15 25.72
C CYS A 37 -2.88 -7.66 25.70
N ARG A 38 -2.20 -7.72 26.84
CA ARG A 38 -0.79 -7.27 26.96
C ARG A 38 0.18 -8.41 27.23
N SER A 39 -0.30 -9.46 27.87
CA SER A 39 0.49 -10.61 28.28
C SER A 39 -0.31 -11.91 28.15
N ASP A 40 0.39 -13.04 28.02
CA ASP A 40 -0.25 -14.35 28.07
C ASP A 40 -1.01 -14.54 29.40
N ALA A 41 -0.55 -13.96 30.51
CA ALA A 41 -1.24 -14.07 31.80
C ALA A 41 -2.71 -13.57 31.81
N GLU A 42 -3.10 -12.74 30.83
CA GLU A 42 -4.49 -12.28 30.64
C GLU A 42 -5.38 -13.27 29.87
N CYS A 43 -4.78 -14.32 29.28
CA CYS A 43 -5.47 -15.34 28.49
C CYS A 43 -5.69 -16.65 29.27
N GLU A 44 -6.64 -17.46 28.79
CA GLU A 44 -6.95 -18.75 29.40
C GLU A 44 -5.81 -19.77 29.26
N ALA A 45 -5.94 -20.90 29.96
CA ALA A 45 -4.97 -21.97 29.86
C ALA A 45 -4.90 -22.51 28.42
N GLY A 46 -3.69 -22.59 27.86
CA GLY A 46 -3.45 -23.03 26.48
C GLY A 46 -3.55 -21.91 25.42
N GLU A 47 -3.90 -20.68 25.81
CA GLU A 47 -4.00 -19.56 24.88
C GLU A 47 -2.80 -18.61 24.97
N VAL A 48 -2.42 -17.98 23.87
CA VAL A 48 -1.37 -16.96 23.83
C VAL A 48 -2.00 -15.62 23.47
N CYS A 49 -1.43 -14.52 23.98
CA CYS A 49 -1.88 -13.18 23.66
C CYS A 49 -1.35 -12.73 22.28
N PHE A 50 -2.17 -12.92 21.26
CA PHE A 50 -1.94 -12.46 19.89
C PHE A 50 -2.43 -11.02 19.68
N ALA A 51 -2.27 -10.52 18.47
CA ALA A 51 -2.62 -9.14 18.13
C ALA A 51 -4.14 -8.93 18.03
N ASP A 52 -4.90 -9.98 17.72
CA ASP A 52 -6.36 -10.03 17.65
C ASP A 52 -7.02 -10.48 18.97
N GLY A 53 -6.23 -10.91 19.96
CA GLY A 53 -6.68 -11.33 21.28
C GLY A 53 -6.05 -12.63 21.75
N CYS A 54 -6.68 -13.26 22.74
CA CYS A 54 -6.26 -14.56 23.24
C CYS A 54 -6.67 -15.67 22.25
N GLY A 55 -5.78 -16.62 21.98
CA GLY A 55 -6.11 -17.76 21.13
C GLY A 55 -5.10 -18.90 21.17
N ASP A 56 -5.50 -20.05 20.63
CA ASP A 56 -4.68 -21.26 20.56
C ASP A 56 -3.48 -21.05 19.61
N PRO A 57 -2.23 -21.20 20.08
CA PRO A 57 -1.03 -20.99 19.25
C PRO A 57 -0.85 -22.02 18.13
N GLY A 58 -1.56 -23.15 18.13
CA GLY A 58 -1.48 -24.20 17.11
C GLY A 58 -2.45 -24.04 15.94
N LYS A 59 -3.39 -23.09 16.00
CA LYS A 59 -4.47 -22.90 15.01
C LYS A 59 -4.25 -21.71 14.08
N ASP A 60 -4.95 -21.77 12.95
CA ASP A 60 -4.99 -20.73 11.92
C ASP A 60 -3.59 -20.37 11.36
N LEU A 61 -2.72 -21.39 11.31
CA LEU A 61 -1.35 -21.23 10.87
C LEU A 61 -1.23 -21.51 9.38
N VAL A 62 -0.49 -20.63 8.71
CA VAL A 62 -0.14 -20.78 7.30
C VAL A 62 1.36 -20.59 7.15
N VAL A 63 2.01 -21.47 6.40
CA VAL A 63 3.43 -21.37 6.06
C VAL A 63 3.57 -20.97 4.61
N GLU A 64 4.29 -19.88 4.37
CA GLU A 64 4.81 -19.53 3.04
C GLU A 64 6.22 -20.10 2.90
N VAL A 65 6.46 -20.84 1.83
CA VAL A 65 7.80 -21.31 1.45
C VAL A 65 8.17 -20.79 0.08
N VAL A 66 9.33 -20.12 -0.01
CA VAL A 66 9.91 -19.65 -1.27
C VAL A 66 11.23 -20.37 -1.51
N PRO A 67 11.28 -21.37 -2.40
CA PRO A 67 12.48 -22.20 -2.58
C PRO A 67 13.59 -21.46 -3.32
N ASN A 68 13.28 -21.00 -4.53
CA ASN A 68 14.21 -20.31 -5.39
C ASN A 68 13.43 -19.58 -6.49
N SER A 69 13.15 -18.30 -6.24
CA SER A 69 12.41 -17.47 -7.19
C SER A 69 13.12 -17.28 -8.52
N GLN A 70 14.47 -17.37 -8.55
CA GLN A 70 15.26 -17.26 -9.79
C GLN A 70 15.11 -18.50 -10.68
N ALA A 71 14.79 -19.66 -10.10
CA ALA A 71 14.51 -20.89 -10.83
C ALA A 71 13.02 -21.05 -11.20
N GLY A 72 12.20 -20.01 -11.01
CA GLY A 72 10.74 -20.07 -11.22
C GLY A 72 9.99 -20.85 -10.13
N LEU A 73 10.65 -21.23 -9.03
CA LEU A 73 10.01 -21.81 -7.84
C LEU A 73 9.58 -20.67 -6.93
N HIS A 74 8.39 -20.15 -7.19
CA HIS A 74 7.79 -19.06 -6.43
C HIS A 74 7.10 -19.54 -5.14
N ALA A 75 6.56 -18.59 -4.39
CA ALA A 75 5.92 -18.82 -3.10
C ALA A 75 4.80 -19.87 -3.17
N GLN A 76 4.83 -20.82 -2.23
CA GLN A 76 3.78 -21.81 -2.00
C GLN A 76 3.29 -21.67 -0.56
N ASP A 77 1.96 -21.64 -0.39
CA ASP A 77 1.33 -21.45 0.91
C ASP A 77 0.62 -22.71 1.37
N PHE A 78 0.80 -23.08 2.63
CA PHE A 78 0.22 -24.29 3.22
C PHE A 78 -0.46 -23.94 4.53
N ALA A 79 -1.74 -24.30 4.67
CA ALA A 79 -2.35 -24.35 5.99
C ALA A 79 -1.73 -25.50 6.78
N ILE A 80 -1.31 -25.24 8.01
CA ILE A 80 -0.69 -26.25 8.88
C ILE A 80 -1.40 -26.28 10.22
N ASP A 81 -1.37 -27.45 10.86
CA ASP A 81 -1.79 -27.65 12.24
C ASP A 81 -0.60 -28.22 13.00
N LEU A 82 -0.06 -27.46 13.95
CA LEU A 82 1.19 -27.79 14.66
C LEU A 82 0.97 -28.79 15.78
N LYS A 83 0.46 -29.97 15.42
CA LYS A 83 0.38 -31.14 16.31
C LYS A 83 1.75 -31.78 16.55
N GLU A 84 2.65 -31.67 15.58
CA GLU A 84 3.98 -32.26 15.62
C GLU A 84 5.07 -31.20 15.77
N ALA A 85 6.16 -31.55 16.46
CA ALA A 85 7.33 -30.67 16.62
C ALA A 85 8.24 -30.63 15.37
N HIS A 86 8.09 -31.61 14.47
CA HIS A 86 8.96 -31.77 13.30
C HIS A 86 8.19 -31.86 11.96
N PRO A 87 7.45 -30.83 11.55
CA PRO A 87 6.66 -30.89 10.33
C PRO A 87 7.56 -30.86 9.08
N VAL A 88 7.37 -31.83 8.20
CA VAL A 88 7.99 -31.85 6.87
C VAL A 88 7.23 -30.90 5.95
N LEU A 89 7.91 -29.90 5.40
CA LEU A 89 7.33 -28.98 4.42
C LEU A 89 7.52 -29.54 3.01
N GLN A 90 6.51 -30.28 2.54
CA GLN A 90 6.52 -30.89 1.22
C GLN A 90 5.96 -29.95 0.15
N LEU A 91 6.86 -29.34 -0.60
CA LEU A 91 6.57 -28.42 -1.69
C LEU A 91 6.19 -29.17 -2.94
N GLN A 92 5.32 -28.61 -3.76
CA GLN A 92 5.05 -29.14 -5.08
C GLN A 92 6.00 -28.53 -6.12
N GLY A 93 5.93 -29.04 -7.35
CA GLY A 93 6.57 -28.38 -8.49
C GLY A 93 6.10 -26.93 -8.70
N PRO A 94 6.69 -26.22 -9.68
CA PRO A 94 6.28 -24.85 -9.98
C PRO A 94 4.80 -24.79 -10.31
N ALA A 95 4.08 -23.81 -9.76
CA ALA A 95 2.75 -23.49 -10.24
C ALA A 95 2.88 -22.67 -11.54
N LEU A 96 2.08 -23.02 -12.53
CA LEU A 96 2.22 -22.52 -13.89
C LEU A 96 0.89 -21.96 -14.40
N LEU A 97 0.96 -20.78 -15.01
CA LEU A 97 -0.02 -20.36 -16.01
C LEU A 97 0.47 -20.85 -17.36
N GLU A 98 -0.31 -21.68 -18.05
CA GLU A 98 0.02 -22.15 -19.38
C GLU A 98 -1.22 -22.20 -20.27
N GLY A 99 -0.99 -22.11 -21.58
CA GLY A 99 -2.08 -22.09 -22.54
C GLY A 99 -1.57 -21.62 -23.89
N GLN A 100 -2.50 -21.21 -24.74
CA GLN A 100 -2.20 -20.73 -26.08
C GLN A 100 -2.50 -19.24 -26.21
N VAL A 101 -1.63 -18.54 -26.93
CA VAL A 101 -1.90 -17.22 -27.49
C VAL A 101 -2.33 -17.45 -28.93
N LEU A 102 -3.60 -17.15 -29.17
CA LEU A 102 -4.26 -17.34 -30.46
C LEU A 102 -4.69 -15.99 -31.00
N SER A 103 -4.63 -15.82 -32.32
CA SER A 103 -5.34 -14.76 -33.02
C SER A 103 -6.75 -15.23 -33.35
N GLU A 104 -7.75 -14.37 -33.20
CA GLU A 104 -9.09 -14.65 -33.69
C GLU A 104 -9.07 -14.89 -35.21
N PRO A 105 -9.93 -15.79 -35.73
CA PRO A 105 -9.99 -16.04 -37.17
C PRO A 105 -10.35 -14.76 -37.92
N ALA A 106 -9.77 -14.59 -39.10
CA ALA A 106 -10.08 -13.48 -39.98
C ALA A 106 -11.58 -13.47 -40.33
N ALA A 107 -12.18 -12.27 -40.35
CA ALA A 107 -13.61 -12.07 -40.55
C ALA A 107 -14.16 -12.61 -41.90
N ASP A 108 -13.28 -12.91 -42.86
CA ASP A 108 -13.56 -13.45 -44.19
C ASP A 108 -13.71 -14.99 -44.22
N GLY A 109 -13.75 -15.65 -43.06
CA GLY A 109 -13.95 -17.10 -42.96
C GLY A 109 -12.67 -17.91 -43.15
N GLY A 110 -11.52 -17.29 -42.93
CA GLY A 110 -10.21 -17.94 -42.89
C GLY A 110 -10.13 -19.12 -41.90
N SER A 111 -9.11 -19.96 -42.08
CA SER A 111 -8.91 -21.23 -41.39
C SER A 111 -8.66 -21.05 -39.88
N GLY A 112 -9.72 -21.03 -39.07
CA GLY A 112 -9.66 -21.18 -37.61
C GLY A 112 -8.78 -20.14 -36.87
N PRO A 113 -8.67 -20.24 -35.54
CA PRO A 113 -7.73 -19.41 -34.79
C PRO A 113 -6.27 -19.73 -35.20
N GLU A 114 -5.49 -18.69 -35.48
CA GLU A 114 -4.07 -18.82 -35.84
C GLU A 114 -3.19 -18.74 -34.57
N LEU A 115 -2.05 -19.42 -34.58
CA LEU A 115 -1.09 -19.40 -33.47
C LEU A 115 -0.29 -18.10 -33.50
N TYR A 116 -0.34 -17.32 -32.41
CA TYR A 116 0.46 -16.11 -32.29
C TYR A 116 1.91 -16.45 -31.94
N ALA A 117 2.86 -15.94 -32.71
CA ALA A 117 4.30 -16.19 -32.53
C ALA A 117 5.10 -14.95 -32.08
N GLY A 118 4.46 -13.79 -31.96
CA GLY A 118 5.11 -12.57 -31.48
C GLY A 118 5.45 -12.62 -29.99
N SER A 119 6.41 -11.81 -29.55
CA SER A 119 6.69 -11.68 -28.11
C SER A 119 5.47 -11.13 -27.37
N VAL A 120 5.21 -11.63 -26.17
CA VAL A 120 4.17 -11.12 -25.27
C VAL A 120 4.77 -10.85 -23.90
N THR A 121 4.38 -9.76 -23.26
CA THR A 121 4.68 -9.51 -21.85
C THR A 121 3.49 -9.95 -21.03
N VAL A 122 3.71 -10.93 -20.14
CA VAL A 122 2.71 -11.43 -19.20
C VAL A 122 2.97 -10.80 -17.84
N ARG A 123 1.93 -10.23 -17.24
CA ARG A 123 1.98 -9.67 -15.89
C ARG A 123 0.86 -10.26 -15.06
N ALA A 124 1.22 -10.93 -13.96
CA ALA A 124 0.28 -11.42 -12.96
C ALA A 124 0.42 -10.56 -11.70
N THR A 125 -0.66 -9.89 -11.31
CA THR A 125 -0.75 -9.10 -10.07
C THR A 125 -1.94 -9.56 -9.25
N GLY A 126 -1.74 -9.80 -7.96
CA GLY A 126 -2.75 -10.41 -7.12
C GLY A 126 -2.32 -10.52 -5.66
N GLU A 127 -2.93 -11.46 -4.97
CA GLU A 127 -2.64 -11.76 -3.56
C GLU A 127 -2.60 -13.27 -3.29
N SER A 128 -1.97 -13.68 -2.19
CA SER A 128 -2.02 -15.07 -1.73
C SER A 128 -3.45 -15.52 -1.43
N LEU A 129 -3.75 -16.79 -1.72
CA LEU A 129 -5.05 -17.41 -1.40
C LEU A 129 -5.24 -17.68 0.10
N LEU A 130 -4.15 -17.90 0.83
CA LEU A 130 -4.18 -18.28 2.25
C LEU A 130 -3.64 -17.18 3.17
N LEU A 131 -2.93 -16.19 2.64
CA LEU A 131 -2.35 -15.08 3.40
C LEU A 131 -2.95 -13.74 2.95
N PRO A 132 -4.08 -13.33 3.56
CA PRO A 132 -4.71 -12.05 3.26
C PRO A 132 -3.74 -10.88 3.39
N GLY A 133 -3.76 -9.97 2.42
CA GLY A 133 -2.90 -8.79 2.37
C GLY A 133 -1.47 -9.05 1.87
N VAL A 134 -1.08 -10.29 1.58
CA VAL A 134 0.22 -10.60 0.96
C VAL A 134 0.09 -10.46 -0.55
N GLU A 135 0.48 -9.28 -1.05
CA GLU A 135 0.51 -8.98 -2.48
C GLU A 135 1.56 -9.81 -3.24
N ARG A 136 1.23 -10.16 -4.48
CA ARG A 136 2.08 -10.93 -5.38
C ARG A 136 2.12 -10.29 -6.75
N ARG A 137 3.33 -10.14 -7.29
CA ARG A 137 3.56 -9.60 -8.63
C ARG A 137 4.62 -10.42 -9.36
N TYR A 138 4.27 -10.86 -10.56
CA TYR A 138 5.13 -11.56 -11.49
C TYR A 138 5.03 -10.87 -12.85
N GLU A 139 6.17 -10.69 -13.52
CA GLU A 139 6.23 -10.06 -14.83
C GLU A 139 7.35 -10.68 -15.65
N GLY A 140 7.08 -10.97 -16.92
CA GLY A 140 8.09 -11.50 -17.82
C GLY A 140 7.65 -11.46 -19.27
N THR A 141 8.63 -11.38 -20.16
CA THR A 141 8.42 -11.49 -21.61
C THR A 141 8.61 -12.93 -22.05
N VAL A 142 7.62 -13.45 -22.77
CA VAL A 142 7.60 -14.81 -23.32
C VAL A 142 7.46 -14.70 -24.83
N VAL A 143 8.17 -15.55 -25.57
CA VAL A 143 7.94 -15.76 -27.01
C VAL A 143 7.21 -17.09 -27.13
N PRO A 144 5.90 -17.10 -27.43
CA PRO A 144 5.15 -18.34 -27.53
C PRO A 144 5.74 -19.27 -28.60
N SER A 145 5.87 -20.56 -28.27
CA SER A 145 6.33 -21.59 -29.20
C SER A 145 5.12 -22.32 -29.74
N ASN A 146 4.84 -22.17 -31.05
CA ASN A 146 3.60 -22.64 -31.66
C ASN A 146 2.36 -22.16 -30.88
N GLY A 147 2.31 -20.87 -30.55
CA GLY A 147 1.24 -20.27 -29.74
C GLY A 147 1.27 -20.66 -28.26
N ALA A 148 1.94 -21.74 -27.86
CA ALA A 148 1.99 -22.18 -26.48
C ALA A 148 2.94 -21.31 -25.65
N TYR A 149 2.51 -20.96 -24.44
CA TYR A 149 3.32 -20.24 -23.47
C TYR A 149 3.24 -20.91 -22.09
N ARG A 150 4.26 -20.69 -21.27
CA ARG A 150 4.30 -21.11 -19.87
C ARG A 150 4.88 -19.99 -19.04
N PHE A 151 4.25 -19.66 -17.93
CA PHE A 151 4.62 -18.55 -17.08
C PHE A 151 4.53 -18.99 -15.60
N PRO A 152 5.67 -19.18 -14.92
CA PRO A 152 5.68 -19.57 -13.52
C PRO A 152 5.19 -18.44 -12.63
N VAL A 153 4.35 -18.80 -11.66
CA VAL A 153 3.80 -17.89 -10.65
C VAL A 153 3.76 -18.60 -9.29
N GLY A 154 3.58 -17.83 -8.21
CA GLY A 154 3.28 -18.41 -6.89
C GLY A 154 1.80 -18.79 -6.78
N THR A 155 1.40 -19.34 -5.64
CA THR A 155 -0.03 -19.49 -5.31
C THR A 155 -0.74 -18.14 -5.27
N GLY A 156 -2.03 -18.07 -5.54
CA GLY A 156 -2.70 -16.77 -5.45
C GLY A 156 -3.94 -16.62 -6.30
N GLN A 157 -4.66 -15.53 -6.05
CA GLN A 157 -5.68 -15.02 -6.92
C GLN A 157 -5.08 -13.86 -7.74
N PHE A 158 -5.01 -14.02 -9.06
CA PHE A 158 -4.33 -13.08 -9.95
C PHE A 158 -5.28 -12.42 -10.94
N SER A 159 -5.03 -11.14 -11.20
CA SER A 159 -5.34 -10.49 -12.48
C SER A 159 -4.11 -10.64 -13.37
N VAL A 160 -4.27 -11.35 -14.48
CA VAL A 160 -3.23 -11.67 -15.46
C VAL A 160 -3.47 -10.84 -16.71
N SER A 161 -2.56 -9.92 -17.02
CA SER A 161 -2.57 -9.18 -18.27
C SER A 161 -1.55 -9.72 -19.25
N LEU A 162 -1.94 -9.76 -20.52
CA LEU A 162 -1.08 -10.07 -21.65
C LEU A 162 -0.96 -8.81 -22.51
N VAL A 163 0.26 -8.33 -22.71
CA VAL A 163 0.58 -7.17 -23.55
C VAL A 163 1.38 -7.67 -24.75
N PRO A 164 0.81 -7.65 -25.97
CA PRO A 164 1.54 -8.03 -27.17
C PRO A 164 2.71 -7.09 -27.44
N GLY A 165 3.80 -7.61 -27.99
CA GLY A 165 4.91 -6.80 -28.50
C GLY A 165 4.54 -6.04 -29.78
N ASP A 166 3.54 -6.52 -30.51
CA ASP A 166 2.89 -5.78 -31.58
C ASP A 166 2.03 -4.66 -30.99
N THR A 167 2.45 -3.42 -31.19
CA THR A 167 1.78 -2.21 -30.69
C THR A 167 0.45 -1.92 -31.39
N ALA A 168 0.11 -2.64 -32.46
CA ALA A 168 -1.20 -2.57 -33.07
C ALA A 168 -2.27 -3.33 -32.26
N LEU A 169 -1.87 -4.27 -31.41
CA LEU A 169 -2.79 -5.13 -30.68
C LEU A 169 -3.06 -4.60 -29.25
N PRO A 170 -4.32 -4.60 -28.80
CA PRO A 170 -4.65 -4.19 -27.44
C PRO A 170 -4.22 -5.25 -26.41
N PRO A 171 -3.96 -4.85 -25.15
CA PRO A 171 -3.71 -5.80 -24.07
C PRO A 171 -4.99 -6.56 -23.70
N LEU A 172 -4.83 -7.77 -23.20
CA LEU A 172 -5.90 -8.61 -22.65
C LEU A 172 -5.73 -8.75 -21.14
N THR A 173 -6.82 -8.96 -20.40
CA THR A 173 -6.76 -9.16 -18.95
C THR A 173 -7.78 -10.21 -18.52
N GLU A 174 -7.33 -11.19 -17.75
CA GLU A 174 -8.10 -12.32 -17.26
C GLU A 174 -7.83 -12.53 -15.78
N THR A 175 -8.76 -13.11 -15.04
CA THR A 175 -8.55 -13.46 -13.61
C THR A 175 -8.41 -14.96 -13.44
N ARG A 176 -7.42 -15.41 -12.66
CA ARG A 176 -7.20 -16.84 -12.40
C ARG A 176 -6.77 -17.09 -10.95
N SER A 177 -7.25 -18.20 -10.41
CA SER A 177 -6.82 -18.74 -9.13
C SER A 177 -5.77 -19.82 -9.39
N VAL A 178 -4.65 -19.77 -8.67
CA VAL A 178 -3.54 -20.71 -8.83
C VAL A 178 -3.25 -21.36 -7.48
N GLN A 179 -3.50 -22.67 -7.42
CA GLN A 179 -3.22 -23.51 -6.25
C GLN A 179 -1.77 -24.01 -6.26
N VAL A 180 -1.32 -24.57 -5.13
CA VAL A 180 0.03 -25.11 -4.99
C VAL A 180 0.29 -26.19 -6.05
N GLY A 181 1.37 -26.05 -6.83
CA GLY A 181 1.77 -27.01 -7.87
C GLY A 181 0.81 -27.13 -9.06
N ALA A 182 -0.21 -26.27 -9.15
CA ALA A 182 -1.22 -26.36 -10.20
C ALA A 182 -0.67 -25.90 -11.55
N GLN A 183 -1.09 -26.60 -12.61
CA GLN A 183 -1.01 -26.14 -13.98
C GLN A 183 -2.38 -25.58 -14.35
N VAL A 184 -2.46 -24.25 -14.50
CA VAL A 184 -3.72 -23.55 -14.74
C VAL A 184 -3.76 -23.13 -16.19
N SER A 185 -4.75 -23.69 -16.92
CA SER A 185 -5.01 -23.34 -18.32
C SER A 185 -5.50 -21.90 -18.43
N LEU A 186 -4.84 -21.10 -19.25
CA LEU A 186 -5.20 -19.74 -19.56
C LEU A 186 -4.89 -19.46 -21.03
N ASP A 187 -5.92 -19.50 -21.87
CA ASP A 187 -5.77 -19.13 -23.27
C ASP A 187 -6.08 -17.64 -23.46
N PHE A 188 -5.29 -16.99 -24.30
CA PHE A 188 -5.51 -15.61 -24.72
C PHE A 188 -5.89 -15.58 -26.19
N ARG A 189 -6.96 -14.85 -26.50
CA ARG A 189 -7.43 -14.64 -27.88
C ARG A 189 -7.24 -13.18 -28.25
N LEU A 190 -6.20 -12.92 -29.02
CA LEU A 190 -5.93 -11.62 -29.58
C LEU A 190 -6.94 -11.33 -30.68
N PRO A 191 -7.51 -10.12 -30.73
CA PRO A 191 -8.43 -9.77 -31.81
C PRO A 191 -7.72 -9.83 -33.15
N ASP A 192 -8.44 -10.24 -34.19
CA ASP A 192 -7.97 -10.16 -35.56
C ASP A 192 -7.58 -8.71 -35.88
N PRO A 193 -6.33 -8.43 -36.33
CA PRO A 193 -5.93 -7.10 -36.76
C PRO A 193 -6.88 -6.45 -37.78
N ALA A 194 -7.51 -7.23 -38.66
CA ALA A 194 -8.47 -6.71 -39.64
C ALA A 194 -9.85 -6.35 -39.02
N ALA A 195 -10.19 -6.94 -37.87
CA ALA A 195 -11.38 -6.60 -37.11
C ALA A 195 -11.19 -5.39 -36.18
N LEU A 196 -9.94 -4.97 -35.94
CA LEU A 196 -9.63 -3.80 -35.15
C LEU A 196 -10.03 -2.52 -35.89
N THR A 197 -10.76 -1.64 -35.21
CA THR A 197 -11.07 -0.33 -35.78
C THR A 197 -10.14 0.73 -35.19
N PRO A 198 -9.46 1.56 -36.02
CA PRO A 198 -8.71 2.68 -35.52
C PRO A 198 -9.64 3.73 -34.91
N LEU A 199 -9.31 4.18 -33.71
CA LEU A 199 -9.83 5.41 -33.12
C LEU A 199 -8.73 6.46 -33.23
N SER A 200 -8.93 7.42 -34.13
CA SER A 200 -8.03 8.55 -34.33
C SER A 200 -8.65 9.82 -33.76
N GLY A 201 -7.80 10.70 -33.26
CA GLY A 201 -8.21 12.00 -32.78
C GLY A 201 -7.01 12.92 -32.60
N THR A 202 -7.30 14.17 -32.29
CA THR A 202 -6.29 15.18 -32.00
C THR A 202 -6.48 15.71 -30.59
N LEU A 203 -5.44 15.60 -29.77
CA LEU A 203 -5.37 16.24 -28.46
C LEU A 203 -4.92 17.69 -28.64
N VAL A 204 -5.72 18.65 -28.15
CA VAL A 204 -5.44 20.07 -28.26
C VAL A 204 -5.36 20.73 -26.88
N ARG A 205 -4.54 21.79 -26.80
CA ARG A 205 -4.48 22.69 -25.64
C ARG A 205 -5.15 24.01 -25.99
N GLU A 206 -6.02 24.51 -25.12
CA GLU A 206 -6.64 25.81 -25.32
C GLU A 206 -5.75 26.96 -24.77
N PRO A 207 -5.74 28.13 -25.45
CA PRO A 207 -6.29 28.36 -26.79
C PRO A 207 -5.41 27.71 -27.86
N LEU A 208 -6.03 26.89 -28.73
CA LEU A 208 -5.49 26.06 -29.84
C LEU A 208 -4.03 26.32 -30.24
N ALA A 209 -3.09 25.94 -29.37
CA ALA A 209 -1.66 26.07 -29.61
C ALA A 209 -1.07 24.72 -30.05
N PRO A 210 0.07 24.71 -30.79
CA PRO A 210 0.78 23.48 -31.10
C PRO A 210 1.06 22.67 -29.84
N PHE A 211 0.78 21.38 -29.91
CA PHE A 211 0.83 20.44 -28.79
C PHE A 211 2.26 19.94 -28.52
N ASP A 212 3.22 20.82 -28.21
CA ASP A 212 4.62 20.41 -28.03
C ASP A 212 4.91 19.77 -26.66
N VAL A 213 4.20 18.69 -26.33
CA VAL A 213 4.32 18.00 -25.05
C VAL A 213 4.21 16.48 -25.20
N ASP A 214 4.94 15.76 -24.34
CA ASP A 214 4.93 14.30 -24.31
C ASP A 214 3.75 13.77 -23.47
N MET A 215 2.71 13.35 -24.19
CA MET A 215 1.51 12.74 -23.61
C MET A 215 1.27 11.38 -24.25
N ASP A 216 0.62 10.51 -23.48
CA ASP A 216 0.09 9.24 -23.93
C ASP A 216 -1.43 9.26 -23.82
N VAL A 217 -2.08 8.49 -24.70
CA VAL A 217 -3.51 8.22 -24.62
C VAL A 217 -3.78 6.73 -24.53
N GLN A 218 -4.84 6.37 -23.82
CA GLN A 218 -5.32 5.00 -23.71
C GLN A 218 -6.84 4.97 -23.53
N LEU A 219 -7.50 4.03 -24.20
CA LEU A 219 -8.91 3.76 -23.99
C LEU A 219 -9.08 2.79 -22.82
N LEU A 220 -10.00 3.11 -21.91
CA LEU A 220 -10.28 2.39 -20.68
C LEU A 220 -11.78 2.10 -20.56
N ASP A 221 -12.14 1.05 -19.82
CA ASP A 221 -13.51 0.85 -19.36
C ASP A 221 -13.85 1.76 -18.17
N PRO A 222 -15.12 1.79 -17.68
CA PRO A 222 -15.48 2.58 -16.51
C PRO A 222 -14.77 2.18 -15.20
N GLY A 223 -14.21 0.97 -15.14
CA GLY A 223 -13.38 0.48 -14.05
C GLY A 223 -11.88 0.76 -14.24
N LEU A 224 -11.51 1.60 -15.22
CA LEU A 224 -10.14 1.96 -15.59
C LEU A 224 -9.28 0.80 -16.11
N ARG A 225 -9.90 -0.30 -16.57
CA ARG A 225 -9.17 -1.38 -17.21
C ARG A 225 -8.82 -1.00 -18.65
N PRO A 226 -7.57 -1.23 -19.10
CA PRO A 226 -7.17 -1.03 -20.49
C PRO A 226 -8.05 -1.76 -21.49
N LEU A 227 -8.57 -1.03 -22.48
CA LEU A 227 -9.28 -1.56 -23.65
C LEU A 227 -8.47 -1.39 -24.94
N SER A 228 -7.45 -0.54 -24.91
CA SER A 228 -6.50 -0.33 -26.00
C SER A 228 -5.06 -0.35 -25.49
N GLN A 229 -4.12 -0.42 -26.42
CA GLN A 229 -2.74 -0.09 -26.15
C GLN A 229 -2.61 1.38 -25.70
N ARG A 230 -1.49 1.69 -25.05
CA ARG A 230 -1.08 3.06 -24.76
C ARG A 230 -0.32 3.61 -25.95
N VAL A 231 -0.72 4.79 -26.45
CA VAL A 231 -0.13 5.39 -27.65
C VAL A 231 0.41 6.78 -27.35
N ALA A 232 1.62 7.05 -27.82
CA ALA A 232 2.23 8.36 -27.79
C ALA A 232 1.49 9.35 -28.70
N VAL A 233 1.13 10.51 -28.16
CA VAL A 233 0.57 11.63 -28.93
C VAL A 233 1.70 12.35 -29.70
N SER A 234 1.43 12.70 -30.96
CA SER A 234 2.35 13.49 -31.78
C SER A 234 2.55 14.90 -31.20
N ARG A 235 3.80 15.28 -30.90
CA ARG A 235 4.15 16.60 -30.36
C ARG A 235 3.90 17.76 -31.33
N THR A 236 3.87 17.51 -32.63
CA THR A 236 3.69 18.60 -33.61
C THR A 236 2.22 18.83 -33.93
N THR A 237 1.42 17.76 -33.92
CA THR A 237 0.03 17.81 -34.39
C THR A 237 -1.00 17.54 -33.32
N GLY A 238 -0.62 16.95 -32.19
CA GLY A 238 -1.56 16.41 -31.21
C GLY A 238 -2.25 15.12 -31.65
N ALA A 239 -1.94 14.60 -32.84
CA ALA A 239 -2.61 13.42 -33.39
C ALA A 239 -2.22 12.15 -32.63
N PHE A 240 -3.19 11.25 -32.50
CA PHE A 240 -2.99 9.88 -32.02
C PHE A 240 -3.87 8.92 -32.82
N THR A 241 -3.53 7.63 -32.78
CA THR A 241 -4.39 6.56 -33.28
C THR A 241 -4.17 5.34 -32.42
N LEU A 242 -5.27 4.83 -31.84
CA LEU A 242 -5.29 3.59 -31.07
C LEU A 242 -6.21 2.58 -31.76
N PHE A 243 -6.10 1.31 -31.42
CA PHE A 243 -6.93 0.25 -32.02
C PHE A 243 -7.95 -0.26 -31.01
N VAL A 244 -9.21 -0.37 -31.45
CA VAL A 244 -10.34 -0.77 -30.62
C VAL A 244 -10.89 -2.10 -31.11
N SER A 245 -10.98 -3.08 -30.20
CA SER A 245 -11.56 -4.40 -30.50
C SER A 245 -13.09 -4.33 -30.63
N PRO A 246 -13.71 -5.28 -31.38
CA PRO A 246 -15.16 -5.37 -31.47
C PRO A 246 -15.87 -5.44 -30.11
N ALA A 247 -15.29 -6.17 -29.15
CA ALA A 247 -15.82 -6.27 -27.79
C ALA A 247 -15.81 -4.91 -27.06
N ALA A 248 -14.75 -4.12 -27.21
CA ALA A 248 -14.69 -2.78 -26.64
C ALA A 248 -15.71 -1.82 -27.30
N ARG A 249 -15.97 -1.96 -28.61
CA ARG A 249 -17.00 -1.17 -29.32
C ARG A 249 -18.43 -1.49 -28.86
N ALA A 250 -18.67 -2.67 -28.32
CA ALA A 250 -19.96 -3.05 -27.77
C ALA A 250 -20.24 -2.44 -26.38
N LEU A 251 -19.24 -1.83 -25.74
CA LEU A 251 -19.43 -1.19 -24.44
C LEU A 251 -20.16 0.14 -24.57
N ALA A 252 -21.19 0.33 -23.74
CA ALA A 252 -21.99 1.55 -23.73
C ALA A 252 -21.25 2.80 -23.21
N LYS A 253 -20.17 2.61 -22.46
CA LYS A 253 -19.36 3.69 -21.88
C LYS A 253 -17.89 3.29 -21.89
N VAL A 254 -17.06 4.13 -22.49
CA VAL A 254 -15.61 4.02 -22.45
C VAL A 254 -15.00 5.39 -22.16
N ILE A 255 -13.77 5.39 -21.65
CA ILE A 255 -13.04 6.59 -21.24
C ILE A 255 -11.74 6.63 -22.03
N LEU A 256 -11.49 7.72 -22.75
CA LEU A 256 -10.16 8.03 -23.25
C LEU A 256 -9.41 8.80 -22.17
N GLN A 257 -8.31 8.25 -21.67
CA GLN A 257 -7.45 8.92 -20.71
C GLN A 257 -6.22 9.47 -21.44
N ALA A 258 -5.96 10.76 -21.28
CA ALA A 258 -4.73 11.42 -21.69
C ALA A 258 -3.86 11.66 -20.45
N THR A 259 -2.65 11.12 -20.44
CA THR A 259 -1.75 11.15 -19.29
C THR A 259 -0.38 11.65 -19.73
N PRO A 260 0.27 12.54 -18.96
CA PRO A 260 1.63 12.95 -19.27
C PRO A 260 2.63 11.81 -19.11
N ARG A 261 3.65 11.76 -19.99
CA ARG A 261 4.69 10.71 -19.89
C ARG A 261 5.66 10.94 -18.73
N SER A 262 5.77 12.18 -18.26
CA SER A 262 6.63 12.55 -17.14
C SER A 262 5.82 13.19 -16.02
N ALA A 263 6.09 12.76 -14.78
CA ALA A 263 5.49 13.35 -13.58
C ALA A 263 5.89 14.81 -13.34
N ASP A 264 7.00 15.27 -13.94
CA ASP A 264 7.46 16.65 -13.85
C ASP A 264 6.86 17.57 -14.92
N SER A 265 6.00 17.03 -15.79
CA SER A 265 5.34 17.83 -16.81
C SER A 265 4.27 18.73 -16.18
N LEU A 266 4.20 19.99 -16.62
CA LEU A 266 3.20 20.96 -16.17
C LEU A 266 1.89 20.79 -16.95
N LEU A 267 1.34 19.58 -16.90
CA LEU A 267 0.16 19.15 -17.65
C LEU A 267 -0.77 18.31 -16.78
N PRO A 268 -2.09 18.50 -16.90
CA PRO A 268 -3.04 17.64 -16.21
C PRO A 268 -3.22 16.30 -16.94
N GLN A 269 -3.54 15.27 -16.17
CA GLN A 269 -4.21 14.08 -16.65
C GLN A 269 -5.69 14.39 -16.88
N VAL A 270 -6.21 14.08 -18.06
CA VAL A 270 -7.61 14.36 -18.44
C VAL A 270 -8.29 13.08 -18.92
N THR A 271 -9.55 12.90 -18.53
CA THR A 271 -10.39 11.78 -18.97
C THR A 271 -11.57 12.29 -19.78
N PHE A 272 -11.81 11.67 -20.93
CA PHE A 272 -12.90 12.00 -21.83
C PHE A 272 -13.87 10.83 -21.93
N PRO A 273 -15.17 11.01 -21.65
CA PRO A 273 -16.16 10.03 -22.05
C PRO A 273 -16.20 9.97 -23.59
N VAL A 274 -16.13 8.77 -24.16
CA VAL A 274 -16.17 8.58 -25.62
C VAL A 274 -17.34 7.70 -26.01
N ASP A 275 -18.16 8.19 -26.94
CA ASP A 275 -19.08 7.38 -27.72
C ASP A 275 -18.31 6.81 -28.93
N LEU A 276 -18.12 5.49 -28.96
CA LEU A 276 -17.36 4.84 -30.04
C LEU A 276 -18.13 4.76 -31.36
N ALA A 277 -19.44 5.01 -31.36
CA ALA A 277 -20.22 5.13 -32.59
C ALA A 277 -19.96 6.47 -33.29
N ASN A 278 -19.76 7.54 -32.51
CA ASN A 278 -19.51 8.90 -33.00
C ASN A 278 -18.39 9.56 -32.20
N PRO A 279 -17.13 9.09 -32.33
CA PRO A 279 -16.03 9.63 -31.54
C PRO A 279 -15.73 11.08 -31.92
N PRO A 280 -15.42 11.97 -30.95
CA PRO A 280 -14.95 13.32 -31.24
C PRO A 280 -13.65 13.31 -32.06
N ALA A 281 -13.56 14.20 -33.05
CA ALA A 281 -12.31 14.40 -33.80
C ALA A 281 -11.21 15.08 -32.95
N THR A 282 -11.63 15.88 -31.97
CA THR A 282 -10.76 16.71 -31.15
C THR A 282 -11.08 16.50 -29.67
N TYR A 283 -10.03 16.37 -28.87
CA TYR A 283 -10.08 16.25 -27.41
C TYR A 283 -9.35 17.43 -26.81
N SER A 284 -10.05 18.30 -26.09
CA SER A 284 -9.47 19.51 -25.49
C SER A 284 -9.02 19.24 -24.06
N LEU A 285 -7.73 19.50 -23.75
CA LEU A 285 -7.25 19.51 -22.37
C LEU A 285 -7.77 20.71 -21.56
N GLY A 286 -8.45 21.67 -22.21
CA GLY A 286 -8.89 22.93 -21.62
C GLY A 286 -7.76 23.96 -21.46
N ASP A 287 -8.13 25.16 -21.00
CA ASP A 287 -7.19 26.22 -20.60
C ASP A 287 -6.85 26.08 -19.12
N PHE A 288 -5.74 25.38 -18.84
CA PHE A 288 -5.17 25.24 -17.52
C PHE A 288 -4.20 26.35 -17.13
N GLY A 289 -4.13 27.43 -17.91
CA GLY A 289 -3.26 28.57 -17.65
C GLY A 289 -1.78 28.31 -17.94
N ALA A 290 -0.98 29.36 -17.79
CA ALA A 290 0.47 29.24 -17.85
C ALA A 290 1.00 28.64 -16.54
N PRO A 291 2.17 27.97 -16.57
CA PRO A 291 2.89 27.62 -15.36
C PRO A 291 3.10 28.81 -14.43
N VAL A 292 2.92 28.58 -13.13
CA VAL A 292 3.09 29.57 -12.08
C VAL A 292 3.95 29.02 -10.95
N THR A 293 4.54 29.92 -10.19
CA THR A 293 5.36 29.56 -9.03
C THR A 293 4.53 29.57 -7.75
N LEU A 294 4.64 28.49 -6.98
CA LEU A 294 4.20 28.42 -5.59
C LEU A 294 5.42 28.52 -4.67
N GLN A 295 5.45 29.51 -3.78
CA GLN A 295 6.54 29.71 -2.81
C GLN A 295 6.01 29.81 -1.39
N GLY A 296 6.57 29.02 -0.49
CA GLY A 296 6.16 29.02 0.90
C GLY A 296 7.27 28.57 1.84
N ILE A 297 6.91 28.47 3.11
CA ILE A 297 7.74 27.90 4.16
C ILE A 297 6.97 26.77 4.83
N VAL A 298 7.66 25.66 5.09
CA VAL A 298 7.14 24.56 5.90
C VAL A 298 7.71 24.68 7.30
N ILE A 299 6.82 24.76 8.27
CA ILE A 299 7.18 24.84 9.69
C ILE A 299 6.63 23.65 10.46
N GLY A 300 7.38 23.20 11.46
CA GLY A 300 6.89 22.34 12.51
C GLY A 300 6.05 23.12 13.51
N GLN A 301 5.48 22.43 14.50
CA GLN A 301 4.59 23.07 15.48
C GLN A 301 5.30 24.09 16.39
N GLU A 302 6.60 23.92 16.64
CA GLU A 302 7.42 24.87 17.41
C GLU A 302 7.84 26.10 16.58
N GLY A 303 7.32 26.25 15.36
CA GLY A 303 7.72 27.30 14.41
C GLY A 303 9.11 27.07 13.80
N LEU A 304 9.77 25.96 14.13
CA LEU A 304 11.05 25.58 13.53
C LEU A 304 10.85 25.15 12.07
N PRO A 305 11.80 25.48 11.17
CA PRO A 305 11.71 25.08 9.78
C PRO A 305 11.88 23.56 9.61
N VAL A 306 11.04 22.96 8.78
CA VAL A 306 11.20 21.56 8.37
C VAL A 306 12.19 21.52 7.22
N VAL A 307 13.42 21.08 7.49
CA VAL A 307 14.51 21.02 6.49
C VAL A 307 14.51 19.69 5.75
N GLY A 308 14.66 19.71 4.42
CA GLY A 308 14.74 18.52 3.58
C GLY A 308 13.43 17.73 3.48
N GLY A 309 12.30 18.34 3.84
CA GLY A 309 10.97 17.75 3.67
C GLY A 309 10.54 17.84 2.21
N SER A 310 9.89 16.78 1.72
CA SER A 310 9.34 16.75 0.36
C SER A 310 7.99 17.44 0.30
N VAL A 311 7.77 18.26 -0.72
CA VAL A 311 6.56 19.03 -0.95
C VAL A 311 6.04 18.74 -2.36
N ARG A 312 4.74 18.47 -2.48
CA ARG A 312 4.06 18.27 -3.75
C ARG A 312 2.60 18.74 -3.69
N LEU A 313 1.99 18.93 -4.85
CA LEU A 313 0.60 19.34 -5.00
C LEU A 313 -0.17 18.28 -5.79
N GLU A 314 -1.42 18.05 -5.40
CA GLU A 314 -2.37 17.28 -6.20
C GLU A 314 -3.75 17.94 -6.20
N GLY A 315 -4.46 17.93 -7.34
CA GLY A 315 -5.79 18.52 -7.41
C GLY A 315 -6.22 18.91 -8.82
N LYS A 316 -7.34 19.65 -8.89
CA LYS A 316 -7.91 20.07 -10.17
C LYS A 316 -7.34 21.41 -10.61
N VAL A 317 -6.96 21.49 -11.88
CA VAL A 317 -6.48 22.73 -12.51
C VAL A 317 -7.61 23.51 -13.16
N LYS A 318 -7.35 24.79 -13.42
CA LYS A 318 -8.15 25.59 -14.37
C LYS A 318 -8.34 24.79 -15.68
N GLY A 319 -9.48 24.89 -16.35
CA GLY A 319 -9.72 24.15 -17.61
C GLY A 319 -10.06 22.66 -17.48
N GLY A 320 -9.81 22.04 -16.31
CA GLY A 320 -10.20 20.66 -16.01
C GLY A 320 -9.04 19.67 -15.98
N GLY A 321 -9.32 18.45 -15.52
CA GLY A 321 -8.32 17.41 -15.30
C GLY A 321 -7.73 17.41 -13.89
N LEU A 322 -6.89 16.40 -13.63
CA LEU A 322 -6.16 16.20 -12.39
C LEU A 322 -4.68 16.47 -12.63
N PHE A 323 -4.09 17.35 -11.84
CA PHE A 323 -2.67 17.64 -11.87
C PHE A 323 -2.00 17.07 -10.63
N LEU A 324 -0.85 16.44 -10.84
CA LEU A 324 0.08 16.02 -9.80
C LEU A 324 1.41 16.67 -10.13
N SER A 325 1.94 17.48 -9.23
CA SER A 325 3.24 18.11 -9.44
C SER A 325 4.38 17.12 -9.22
N GLY A 326 5.55 17.44 -9.77
CA GLY A 326 6.81 16.92 -9.25
C GLY A 326 6.99 17.25 -7.77
N SER A 327 7.98 16.63 -7.12
CA SER A 327 8.29 16.88 -5.72
C SER A 327 9.54 17.74 -5.58
N VAL A 328 9.50 18.73 -4.69
CA VAL A 328 10.65 19.57 -4.32
C VAL A 328 10.98 19.38 -2.85
N LEU A 329 12.23 19.62 -2.47
CA LEU A 329 12.66 19.58 -1.08
C LEU A 329 12.69 20.99 -0.49
N THR A 330 12.36 21.10 0.79
CA THR A 330 12.58 22.32 1.56
C THR A 330 14.06 22.53 1.89
N ASP A 331 14.50 23.79 1.88
CA ASP A 331 15.87 24.17 2.21
C ASP A 331 16.13 24.24 3.73
N ALA A 332 17.30 24.78 4.11
CA ALA A 332 17.73 24.91 5.51
C ALA A 332 16.83 25.83 6.36
N ASP A 333 16.10 26.74 5.72
CA ASP A 333 15.16 27.66 6.35
C ASP A 333 13.71 27.19 6.18
N GLY A 334 13.51 25.97 5.64
CA GLY A 334 12.20 25.37 5.41
C GLY A 334 11.47 25.94 4.20
N HIS A 335 12.12 26.78 3.40
CA HIS A 335 11.52 27.36 2.20
C HIS A 335 11.48 26.36 1.06
N PHE A 336 10.48 26.49 0.20
CA PHE A 336 10.39 25.75 -1.04
C PHE A 336 9.86 26.63 -2.17
N THR A 337 10.23 26.25 -3.39
CA THR A 337 9.71 26.83 -4.62
C THR A 337 9.29 25.69 -5.55
N LEU A 338 8.03 25.68 -5.95
CA LEU A 338 7.44 24.64 -6.80
C LEU A 338 6.84 25.28 -8.05
N GLN A 339 7.14 24.73 -9.22
CA GLN A 339 6.42 25.06 -10.46
C GLN A 339 5.12 24.25 -10.50
N THR A 340 4.01 24.91 -10.79
CA THR A 340 2.68 24.30 -10.76
C THR A 340 1.74 24.99 -11.75
N LEU A 341 0.48 24.56 -11.79
CA LEU A 341 -0.61 25.16 -12.56
C LEU A 341 -1.60 25.88 -11.62
N PRO A 342 -2.34 26.89 -12.09
CA PRO A 342 -3.41 27.53 -11.33
C PRO A 342 -4.55 26.57 -10.93
N SER A 343 -5.11 26.79 -9.74
CA SER A 343 -6.25 26.01 -9.23
C SER A 343 -7.51 26.20 -10.07
N ALA A 344 -8.37 25.18 -10.12
CA ALA A 344 -9.68 25.31 -10.74
C ALA A 344 -10.56 26.32 -9.97
N PRO A 345 -11.48 27.05 -10.65
CA PRO A 345 -12.41 27.94 -9.96
C PRO A 345 -13.22 27.20 -8.89
N GLY A 346 -13.19 27.70 -7.65
CA GLY A 346 -13.90 27.11 -6.52
C GLY A 346 -13.31 25.79 -5.98
N ALA A 347 -12.09 25.44 -6.37
CA ALA A 347 -11.37 24.29 -5.84
C ALA A 347 -9.95 24.68 -5.41
N ASP A 348 -9.44 23.98 -4.40
CA ASP A 348 -8.06 24.11 -3.95
C ASP A 348 -7.25 22.87 -4.34
N PHE A 349 -5.94 23.04 -4.47
CA PHE A 349 -5.04 21.90 -4.45
C PHE A 349 -4.92 21.35 -3.03
N THR A 350 -4.57 20.08 -2.93
CA THR A 350 -4.05 19.49 -1.71
C THR A 350 -2.53 19.59 -1.76
N LEU A 351 -1.95 20.41 -0.87
CA LEU A 351 -0.52 20.39 -0.60
C LEU A 351 -0.22 19.21 0.31
N ILE A 352 0.71 18.36 -0.11
CA ILE A 352 1.19 17.23 0.66
C ILE A 352 2.65 17.49 1.01
N VAL A 353 2.94 17.42 2.31
CA VAL A 353 4.29 17.59 2.85
C VAL A 353 4.66 16.31 3.60
N ALA A 354 5.76 15.67 3.18
CA ALA A 354 6.34 14.54 3.90
C ALA A 354 7.73 14.93 4.45
N PRO A 355 7.89 15.02 5.78
CA PRO A 355 9.18 15.27 6.43
C PRO A 355 10.25 14.24 6.04
N PRO A 356 11.55 14.58 6.13
CA PRO A 356 12.61 13.64 5.78
C PRO A 356 12.57 12.38 6.65
N ALA A 357 12.89 11.23 6.05
CA ALA A 357 12.94 9.95 6.77
C ALA A 357 13.98 9.95 7.91
N ARG A 358 15.09 10.68 7.74
CA ARG A 358 16.05 10.96 8.81
C ARG A 358 15.72 12.31 9.46
N PRO A 359 15.13 12.31 10.65
CA PRO A 359 14.72 13.55 11.28
C PRO A 359 15.91 14.45 11.61
N THR A 360 15.74 15.74 11.33
CA THR A 360 16.57 16.85 11.80
C THR A 360 15.89 17.54 12.97
N ARG A 361 16.56 18.47 13.66
CA ARG A 361 15.99 19.17 14.83
C ARG A 361 14.61 19.80 14.57
N GLY A 362 14.38 20.35 13.37
CA GLY A 362 13.10 20.97 12.99
C GLY A 362 12.06 20.02 12.39
N SER A 363 12.43 18.76 12.10
CA SER A 363 11.53 17.76 11.48
C SER A 363 11.28 16.54 12.35
N LEU A 364 11.91 16.45 13.54
CA LEU A 364 11.79 15.32 14.46
C LEU A 364 10.33 14.96 14.75
N ASP A 365 9.53 15.98 15.04
CA ASP A 365 8.15 15.82 15.46
C ASP A 365 7.15 16.13 14.35
N ALA A 366 7.63 16.58 13.19
CA ALA A 366 6.78 16.88 12.05
C ALA A 366 6.23 15.56 11.48
N ALA A 367 4.92 15.52 11.25
CA ALA A 367 4.23 14.41 10.63
C ALA A 367 3.91 14.68 9.16
N VAL A 368 3.72 13.60 8.39
CA VAL A 368 3.15 13.72 7.04
C VAL A 368 1.83 14.46 7.14
N SER A 369 1.71 15.53 6.35
CA SER A 369 0.64 16.51 6.50
C SER A 369 0.08 16.90 5.15
N GLN A 370 -1.22 17.17 5.14
CA GLN A 370 -1.89 17.70 3.96
C GLN A 370 -2.83 18.85 4.33
N GLY A 371 -3.00 19.78 3.39
CA GLY A 371 -3.94 20.89 3.56
C GLY A 371 -4.26 21.59 2.24
N PRO A 372 -5.36 22.35 2.19
CA PRO A 372 -5.77 23.06 1.01
C PRO A 372 -4.81 24.22 0.70
N VAL A 373 -4.52 24.44 -0.57
CA VAL A 373 -3.82 25.64 -1.05
C VAL A 373 -4.45 26.11 -2.36
N HIS A 374 -4.81 27.38 -2.38
CA HIS A 374 -5.30 28.04 -3.58
C HIS A 374 -4.12 28.64 -4.37
N VAL A 375 -3.89 28.13 -5.58
CA VAL A 375 -2.83 28.62 -6.46
C VAL A 375 -3.41 29.62 -7.45
N GLN A 376 -3.00 30.88 -7.32
CA GLN A 376 -3.50 31.96 -8.17
C GLN A 376 -2.85 31.93 -9.57
N PRO A 377 -3.53 32.49 -10.60
CA PRO A 377 -2.94 32.62 -11.94
C PRO A 377 -1.67 33.46 -12.03
N THR A 378 -1.39 34.28 -11.01
CA THR A 378 -0.15 35.07 -10.90
C THR A 378 0.94 34.37 -10.07
N GLY A 379 0.68 33.14 -9.61
CA GLY A 379 1.46 32.48 -8.57
C GLY A 379 1.01 32.86 -7.17
N THR A 380 1.46 32.08 -6.19
CA THR A 380 1.14 32.27 -4.77
C THR A 380 2.46 32.28 -3.99
N THR A 381 2.70 33.33 -3.22
CA THR A 381 3.94 33.51 -2.44
C THR A 381 3.64 33.81 -0.97
N GLY A 382 4.62 33.57 -0.10
CA GLY A 382 4.56 33.98 1.31
C GLY A 382 3.57 33.19 2.18
N PHE A 383 3.12 32.03 1.74
CA PHE A 383 2.28 31.17 2.58
C PHE A 383 3.15 30.30 3.50
N ALA A 384 2.66 30.08 4.72
CA ALA A 384 3.28 29.17 5.69
C ALA A 384 2.41 27.94 5.86
N PHE A 385 3.01 26.76 5.80
CA PHE A 385 2.34 25.49 6.00
C PHE A 385 2.88 24.82 7.27
N ALA A 386 1.99 24.62 8.25
CA ALA A 386 2.34 23.95 9.49
C ALA A 386 2.13 22.44 9.37
N CYS A 387 3.19 21.67 9.61
CA CYS A 387 3.07 20.22 9.74
C CYS A 387 2.35 19.86 11.05
N ARG A 388 1.55 18.81 10.98
CA ARG A 388 1.00 18.11 12.14
C ARG A 388 2.13 17.48 12.94
N GLN A 389 1.78 17.00 14.14
CA GLN A 389 2.74 16.31 14.99
C GLN A 389 2.60 14.81 14.94
N ARG A 390 3.75 14.14 15.10
CA ARG A 390 3.81 12.71 15.38
C ARG A 390 3.35 12.42 16.81
N GLY A 391 2.67 11.30 17.00
CA GLY A 391 2.41 10.75 18.33
C GLY A 391 3.67 10.05 18.85
N ARG A 392 4.03 10.27 20.12
CA ARG A 392 5.10 9.50 20.76
C ARG A 392 4.50 8.24 21.37
N VAL A 393 4.80 7.10 20.78
CA VAL A 393 4.40 5.79 21.32
C VAL A 393 5.53 5.22 22.16
N SER A 394 5.24 4.92 23.41
CA SER A 394 6.18 4.38 24.38
C SER A 394 5.61 3.20 25.15
N ALA A 395 6.49 2.26 25.47
CA ALA A 395 6.18 1.13 26.34
C ALA A 395 7.46 0.49 26.88
N THR A 396 7.29 -0.34 27.90
CA THR A 396 8.31 -1.25 28.39
C THR A 396 8.01 -2.67 27.90
N VAL A 397 9.02 -3.35 27.37
CA VAL A 397 8.94 -4.74 26.91
C VAL A 397 9.57 -5.63 27.97
N LEU A 398 8.85 -6.68 28.35
CA LEU A 398 9.27 -7.65 29.35
C LEU A 398 9.45 -9.03 28.71
N THR A 399 10.40 -9.80 29.25
CA THR A 399 10.54 -11.23 28.95
C THR A 399 9.36 -12.02 29.53
N PRO A 400 9.15 -13.28 29.13
CA PRO A 400 8.11 -14.12 29.73
C PRO A 400 8.25 -14.36 31.24
N LYS A 401 9.41 -14.03 31.83
CA LYS A 401 9.67 -14.10 33.27
C LYS A 401 9.39 -12.78 34.01
N GLY A 402 8.98 -11.73 33.28
CA GLY A 402 8.67 -10.41 33.82
C GLY A 402 9.88 -9.48 33.98
N SER A 403 11.08 -9.89 33.59
CA SER A 403 12.25 -9.00 33.57
C SER A 403 12.25 -8.10 32.33
N PRO A 404 12.89 -6.92 32.34
CA PRO A 404 13.08 -6.11 31.14
C PRO A 404 13.72 -6.88 29.97
N ALA A 405 13.25 -6.64 28.75
CA ALA A 405 13.77 -7.24 27.53
C ALA A 405 14.52 -6.19 26.69
N ALA A 406 15.84 -6.18 26.83
CA ALA A 406 16.72 -5.28 26.07
C ALA A 406 16.96 -5.77 24.64
N MET A 407 17.36 -4.84 23.75
CA MET A 407 17.72 -5.12 22.36
C MET A 407 16.62 -5.79 21.51
N VAL A 408 15.36 -5.66 21.90
CA VAL A 408 14.22 -6.10 21.11
C VAL A 408 13.99 -5.07 20.00
N ARG A 409 13.98 -5.51 18.74
CA ARG A 409 13.66 -4.64 17.62
C ARG A 409 12.16 -4.43 17.56
N VAL A 410 11.74 -3.18 17.69
CA VAL A 410 10.33 -2.78 17.63
C VAL A 410 10.09 -2.12 16.29
N ILE A 411 9.21 -2.71 15.47
CA ILE A 411 8.87 -2.25 14.13
C ILE A 411 7.41 -1.80 14.13
N ALA A 412 7.13 -0.57 13.74
CA ALA A 412 5.78 -0.07 13.51
C ALA A 412 5.47 -0.10 12.02
N GLU A 413 4.73 -1.12 11.60
CA GLU A 413 4.27 -1.29 10.22
C GLU A 413 2.94 -0.54 10.03
N PRO A 414 2.87 0.49 9.17
CA PRO A 414 1.62 1.17 8.91
C PRO A 414 0.71 0.31 8.04
N LEU A 415 -0.55 0.18 8.46
CA LEU A 415 -1.55 -0.66 7.79
C LEU A 415 -2.48 0.18 6.94
N ARG A 416 -2.93 1.30 7.50
CA ARG A 416 -3.81 2.24 6.82
C ARG A 416 -3.76 3.63 7.45
N PRO A 417 -3.93 4.69 6.65
CA PRO A 417 -4.12 6.03 7.19
C PRO A 417 -5.39 6.11 8.04
N VAL A 418 -5.37 6.98 9.05
CA VAL A 418 -6.60 7.43 9.70
C VAL A 418 -7.44 8.23 8.68
N GLN A 419 -8.76 8.06 8.69
CA GLN A 419 -9.65 8.65 7.70
C GLN A 419 -9.42 10.17 7.54
N GLY A 420 -9.25 10.60 6.29
CA GLY A 420 -9.03 12.02 5.93
C GLY A 420 -7.61 12.52 6.15
N LEU A 421 -6.69 11.68 6.61
CA LEU A 421 -5.28 12.00 6.83
C LEU A 421 -4.39 11.27 5.83
N PRO A 422 -3.23 11.85 5.46
CA PRO A 422 -2.26 11.15 4.66
C PRO A 422 -1.65 10.00 5.47
N GLY A 423 -1.30 8.91 4.80
CA GLY A 423 -0.59 7.80 5.42
C GLY A 423 0.91 8.09 5.59
N PRO A 424 1.58 7.45 6.54
CA PRO A 424 3.05 7.43 6.60
C PRO A 424 3.61 6.80 5.32
N ALA A 425 4.74 7.31 4.85
CA ALA A 425 5.41 6.81 3.65
C ALA A 425 6.24 5.54 3.92
N GLU A 426 6.73 5.38 5.15
CA GLU A 426 7.65 4.31 5.53
C GLU A 426 7.28 3.76 6.91
N ARG A 427 7.72 2.54 7.18
CA ARG A 427 7.69 1.96 8.53
C ARG A 427 8.74 2.62 9.42
N SER A 428 8.47 2.66 10.72
CA SER A 428 9.42 3.14 11.73
C SER A 428 9.95 1.99 12.56
N GLU A 429 11.21 2.03 12.97
CA GLU A 429 11.79 1.01 13.85
C GLU A 429 12.72 1.60 14.90
N THR A 430 12.85 0.90 16.02
CA THR A 430 13.76 1.22 17.11
C THR A 430 14.18 -0.05 17.85
N LEU A 431 15.05 0.09 18.84
CA LEU A 431 15.47 -0.97 19.75
C LEU A 431 15.07 -0.61 21.18
N THR A 432 14.72 -1.61 21.98
CA THR A 432 14.56 -1.41 23.43
C THR A 432 15.92 -1.21 24.10
N ASP A 433 15.96 -0.31 25.08
CA ASP A 433 17.14 -0.08 25.92
C ASP A 433 17.36 -1.19 26.97
N GLU A 434 18.35 -1.03 27.86
CA GLU A 434 18.65 -1.98 28.94
C GLU A 434 17.48 -2.18 29.92
N ASN A 435 16.60 -1.18 30.04
CA ASN A 435 15.38 -1.24 30.84
C ASN A 435 14.18 -1.77 30.05
N GLY A 436 14.40 -2.30 28.83
CA GLY A 436 13.35 -2.80 27.96
C GLY A 436 12.44 -1.71 27.41
N THR A 437 12.81 -0.44 27.51
CA THR A 437 11.95 0.68 27.11
C THR A 437 12.20 1.07 25.66
N PHE A 438 11.14 1.42 24.93
CA PHE A 438 11.25 2.01 23.60
C PHE A 438 10.39 3.27 23.47
N SER A 439 10.73 4.12 22.50
CA SER A 439 9.96 5.30 22.10
C SER A 439 10.01 5.42 20.58
N LEU A 440 8.85 5.54 19.94
CA LEU A 440 8.69 5.76 18.51
C LEU A 440 7.89 7.05 18.26
N LEU A 441 8.30 7.83 17.28
CA LEU A 441 7.50 8.96 16.77
C LEU A 441 6.78 8.49 15.51
N LEU A 442 5.45 8.43 15.57
CA LEU A 442 4.62 7.86 14.52
C LEU A 442 3.64 8.89 13.96
N ASP A 443 3.47 8.91 12.64
CA ASP A 443 2.40 9.65 11.97
C ASP A 443 1.02 9.08 12.34
N ALA A 444 -0.05 9.81 12.07
CA ALA A 444 -1.40 9.32 12.34
C ALA A 444 -1.80 8.19 11.38
N ALA A 445 -1.84 6.96 11.89
CA ALA A 445 -2.24 5.77 11.14
C ALA A 445 -2.66 4.64 12.10
N GLU A 446 -3.18 3.58 11.53
CA GLU A 446 -3.25 2.30 12.21
C GLU A 446 -1.97 1.51 11.94
N TYR A 447 -1.36 0.99 13.01
CA TYR A 447 -0.10 0.29 12.98
C TYR A 447 -0.23 -1.12 13.51
N ARG A 448 0.60 -2.01 12.98
CA ARG A 448 1.02 -3.24 13.66
C ARG A 448 2.41 -3.00 14.25
N LEU A 449 2.51 -3.06 15.57
CA LEU A 449 3.79 -3.09 16.28
C LEU A 449 4.29 -4.53 16.34
N ASP A 450 5.41 -4.83 15.70
CA ASP A 450 6.11 -6.12 15.75
C ASP A 450 7.32 -6.02 16.69
N PHE A 451 7.36 -6.88 17.70
CA PHE A 451 8.46 -7.03 18.65
C PHE A 451 9.29 -8.25 18.22
N VAL A 452 10.50 -8.00 17.72
CA VAL A 452 11.43 -9.02 17.21
C VAL A 452 12.62 -9.14 18.17
N PRO A 453 12.59 -10.13 19.09
CA PRO A 453 13.70 -10.37 20.01
C PRO A 453 14.92 -10.95 19.27
N SER A 454 16.11 -10.76 19.84
CA SER A 454 17.39 -11.25 19.29
C SER A 454 17.84 -12.63 19.81
N GLY A 455 16.96 -13.34 20.51
CA GLY A 455 17.24 -14.66 21.12
C GLY A 455 16.09 -15.64 20.97
N ASP A 456 15.95 -16.59 21.90
CA ASP A 456 15.05 -17.75 21.80
C ASP A 456 13.57 -17.45 22.08
N LEU A 457 13.09 -16.28 21.67
CA LEU A 457 11.71 -15.85 21.87
C LEU A 457 11.04 -15.61 20.51
N PRO A 458 9.74 -15.91 20.39
CA PRO A 458 9.00 -15.69 19.16
C PRO A 458 8.75 -14.19 18.95
N ARG A 459 8.44 -13.82 17.70
CA ARG A 459 7.90 -12.49 17.41
C ARG A 459 6.54 -12.34 18.09
N THR A 460 6.31 -11.19 18.70
CA THR A 460 5.02 -10.78 19.25
C THR A 460 4.51 -9.56 18.49
N SER A 461 3.21 -9.43 18.24
CA SER A 461 2.67 -8.20 17.63
C SER A 461 1.44 -7.65 18.34
N ARG A 462 1.21 -6.33 18.20
CA ARG A 462 0.06 -5.60 18.73
C ARG A 462 -0.46 -4.60 17.70
N TYR A 463 -1.78 -4.40 17.64
CA TYR A 463 -2.37 -3.35 16.83
C TYR A 463 -2.58 -2.09 17.64
N LEU A 464 -2.32 -0.95 17.01
CA LEU A 464 -2.41 0.36 17.63
C LEU A 464 -2.94 1.38 16.64
N THR A 465 -3.87 2.22 17.05
CA THR A 465 -4.25 3.41 16.30
C THR A 465 -3.57 4.63 16.90
N VAL A 466 -2.75 5.31 16.10
CA VAL A 466 -2.21 6.63 16.42
C VAL A 466 -3.11 7.65 15.74
N ALA A 467 -3.94 8.34 16.51
CA ALA A 467 -4.82 9.39 16.01
C ALA A 467 -4.38 10.76 16.57
N PRO A 468 -4.53 11.86 15.81
CA PRO A 468 -4.25 13.19 16.35
C PRO A 468 -5.22 13.48 17.50
N VAL A 469 -4.70 14.03 18.59
CA VAL A 469 -5.52 14.50 19.71
C VAL A 469 -5.81 15.99 19.52
N PRO A 470 -7.08 16.43 19.43
CA PRO A 470 -7.42 17.84 19.33
C PRO A 470 -6.88 18.62 20.53
N ASN A 471 -6.20 19.75 20.30
CA ASN A 471 -5.61 20.62 21.34
C ASN A 471 -4.56 19.96 22.24
N ALA A 472 -3.91 18.87 21.80
CA ALA A 472 -2.83 18.29 22.55
C ALA A 472 -1.59 19.21 22.63
N PRO A 473 -0.82 19.14 23.73
CA PRO A 473 0.47 19.81 23.83
C PRO A 473 1.45 19.33 22.75
N VAL A 474 2.57 20.05 22.62
CA VAL A 474 3.71 19.69 21.77
C VAL A 474 4.04 18.21 22.01
N MET A 475 3.74 17.36 21.02
CA MET A 475 3.83 15.90 21.06
C MET A 475 2.88 15.25 22.09
N PHE A 476 1.90 14.47 21.63
CA PHE A 476 1.05 13.72 22.54
C PHE A 476 1.67 12.34 22.85
N PRO A 477 1.93 12.02 24.13
CA PRO A 477 2.42 10.71 24.51
C PRO A 477 1.28 9.68 24.46
N LEU A 478 1.60 8.50 23.96
CA LEU A 478 0.73 7.33 23.93
C LEU A 478 1.45 6.17 24.63
N GLU A 479 1.23 6.08 25.93
CA GLU A 479 1.80 5.04 26.79
C GLU A 479 0.94 3.76 26.68
N LEU A 480 1.55 2.68 26.19
CA LEU A 480 0.85 1.39 26.01
C LEU A 480 0.85 0.53 27.29
N GLY A 481 1.60 0.92 28.32
CA GLY A 481 1.93 0.08 29.47
C GLY A 481 2.90 -1.05 29.11
N ALA A 482 3.19 -1.92 30.07
CA ALA A 482 4.14 -3.01 29.85
C ALA A 482 3.58 -4.09 28.89
N ILE A 483 4.40 -4.51 27.94
CA ILE A 483 4.11 -5.58 26.97
C ILE A 483 5.01 -6.76 27.31
N THR A 484 4.42 -7.93 27.55
CA THR A 484 5.19 -9.15 27.86
C THR A 484 5.31 -10.00 26.61
N LEU A 485 6.53 -10.38 26.25
CA LEU A 485 6.80 -11.32 25.15
C LEU A 485 6.29 -12.71 25.51
N SER A 486 5.82 -13.45 24.51
CA SER A 486 5.35 -14.82 24.69
C SER A 486 6.51 -15.82 24.85
N ARG A 487 6.24 -16.97 25.47
CA ARG A 487 7.18 -18.11 25.46
C ARG A 487 7.27 -18.70 24.07
N GLY A 488 8.42 -19.32 23.77
CA GLY A 488 8.70 -19.95 22.49
C GLY A 488 8.81 -21.48 22.58
N ARG A 489 8.40 -22.17 21.50
CA ARG A 489 8.74 -23.56 21.21
C ARG A 489 9.54 -23.61 19.91
N HIS A 490 10.65 -24.34 19.91
CA HIS A 490 11.40 -24.63 18.70
C HIS A 490 10.63 -25.61 17.82
N ILE A 491 10.53 -25.29 16.53
CA ILE A 491 9.99 -26.14 15.48
C ILE A 491 11.06 -26.23 14.41
N SER A 492 11.36 -27.45 13.97
CA SER A 492 12.32 -27.69 12.90
C SER A 492 11.83 -28.77 11.95
N GLY A 493 12.42 -28.86 10.77
CA GLY A 493 12.13 -29.97 9.87
C GLY A 493 12.67 -29.75 8.47
N PRO A 494 12.56 -30.75 7.59
CA PRO A 494 13.05 -30.63 6.24
C PRO A 494 12.05 -29.90 5.34
N VAL A 495 12.58 -29.07 4.45
CA VAL A 495 11.88 -28.58 3.26
C VAL A 495 12.21 -29.53 2.11
N ARG A 496 11.19 -30.12 1.46
CA ARG A 496 11.39 -31.10 0.38
C ARG A 496 10.56 -30.74 -0.84
N LEU A 497 11.08 -31.03 -2.02
CA LEU A 497 10.24 -31.06 -3.22
C LEU A 497 9.48 -32.39 -3.25
N ALA A 498 8.22 -32.39 -3.66
CA ALA A 498 7.46 -33.60 -3.93
C ALA A 498 8.04 -34.27 -5.17
N SER A 499 8.35 -35.56 -5.05
CA SER A 499 8.78 -36.41 -6.16
C SER A 499 7.98 -37.71 -6.10
N ALA A 500 7.77 -38.32 -7.28
CA ALA A 500 7.23 -39.68 -7.36
C ALA A 500 8.20 -40.71 -6.76
N ASP A 501 9.49 -40.38 -6.69
CA ASP A 501 10.53 -41.20 -6.08
C ASP A 501 10.77 -40.79 -4.62
N ALA A 502 10.92 -41.78 -3.72
CA ALA A 502 11.13 -41.58 -2.28
C ALA A 502 12.45 -40.86 -1.91
N SER A 503 13.29 -40.52 -2.89
CA SER A 503 14.59 -39.84 -2.73
C SER A 503 14.52 -38.34 -3.04
N ALA A 504 13.37 -37.70 -2.85
CA ALA A 504 13.22 -36.29 -3.19
C ALA A 504 14.22 -35.42 -2.40
N PRO A 505 14.96 -34.51 -3.06
CA PRO A 505 16.00 -33.74 -2.40
C PRO A 505 15.41 -32.76 -1.40
N ASN A 506 16.08 -32.63 -0.26
CA ASN A 506 15.86 -31.49 0.63
C ASN A 506 16.29 -30.20 -0.09
N LEU A 507 15.55 -29.12 0.14
CA LEU A 507 15.75 -27.83 -0.51
C LEU A 507 16.50 -26.90 0.42
N ALA A 508 17.76 -26.67 0.09
CA ALA A 508 18.61 -25.71 0.80
C ALA A 508 18.21 -24.27 0.49
N TYR A 509 18.42 -23.39 1.47
CA TYR A 509 18.26 -21.94 1.36
C TYR A 509 16.86 -21.44 0.97
N ALA A 510 15.83 -22.26 1.22
CA ALA A 510 14.44 -21.87 1.04
C ALA A 510 14.03 -20.92 2.16
N SER A 511 13.37 -19.81 1.81
CA SER A 511 12.76 -18.91 2.79
C SER A 511 11.49 -19.54 3.33
N VAL A 512 11.37 -19.66 4.66
CA VAL A 512 10.24 -20.26 5.35
C VAL A 512 9.65 -19.23 6.32
N ARG A 513 8.36 -18.93 6.18
CA ARG A 513 7.68 -17.87 6.95
C ARG A 513 6.38 -18.41 7.50
N PHE A 514 6.23 -18.36 8.81
CA PHE A 514 5.05 -18.83 9.53
C PHE A 514 4.15 -17.64 9.86
N PHE A 515 2.88 -17.74 9.51
CA PHE A 515 1.87 -16.74 9.76
C PHE A 515 0.73 -17.31 10.57
N ARG A 516 0.07 -16.45 11.35
CA ARG A 516 -1.28 -16.66 11.85
C ARG A 516 -2.24 -15.84 11.02
N VAL A 517 -3.31 -16.44 10.54
CA VAL A 517 -4.41 -15.72 9.89
C VAL A 517 -5.38 -15.28 10.97
N VAL A 518 -5.60 -13.97 11.07
CA VAL A 518 -6.41 -13.36 12.14
C VAL A 518 -7.43 -12.39 11.56
N SER A 519 -8.45 -12.03 12.34
CA SER A 519 -9.43 -11.01 11.98
C SER A 519 -9.24 -9.77 12.84
N VAL A 520 -8.90 -8.65 12.20
CA VAL A 520 -8.67 -7.37 12.89
C VAL A 520 -9.69 -6.37 12.39
N ASN A 521 -10.53 -5.87 13.28
CA ASN A 521 -11.65 -4.98 12.93
C ASN A 521 -12.57 -5.58 11.84
N GLY A 522 -12.79 -6.90 11.88
CA GLY A 522 -13.63 -7.62 10.92
C GLY A 522 -13.00 -7.88 9.56
N LYS A 523 -11.70 -7.59 9.38
CA LYS A 523 -10.96 -7.87 8.14
C LYS A 523 -9.93 -8.97 8.36
N PRO A 524 -9.86 -9.97 7.46
CA PRO A 524 -8.82 -10.99 7.53
C PRO A 524 -7.45 -10.37 7.22
N THR A 525 -6.44 -10.76 7.99
CA THR A 525 -5.05 -10.31 7.84
C THR A 525 -4.09 -11.43 8.24
N SER A 526 -2.86 -11.37 7.74
CA SER A 526 -1.80 -12.32 8.07
C SER A 526 -0.77 -11.67 9.00
N GLN A 527 -0.51 -12.31 10.14
CA GLN A 527 0.48 -11.90 11.12
C GLN A 527 1.69 -12.83 11.05
N LEU A 528 2.86 -12.29 10.68
CA LEU A 528 4.10 -13.06 10.70
C LEU A 528 4.46 -13.42 12.15
N LEU A 529 4.63 -14.70 12.44
CA LEU A 529 5.04 -15.21 13.76
C LEU A 529 6.54 -15.53 13.80
N ALA A 530 7.07 -16.11 12.72
CA ALA A 530 8.48 -16.44 12.60
C ALA A 530 8.90 -16.49 11.13
N GLN A 531 10.19 -16.32 10.90
CA GLN A 531 10.81 -16.48 9.60
C GLN A 531 12.20 -17.09 9.77
N SER A 532 12.58 -17.95 8.83
CA SER A 532 13.90 -18.58 8.79
C SER A 532 14.25 -18.92 7.34
N THR A 533 15.46 -19.41 7.16
CA THR A 533 15.96 -19.92 5.88
C THR A 533 16.46 -21.33 6.14
N SER A 534 16.10 -22.29 5.29
CA SER A 534 16.63 -23.64 5.42
C SER A 534 18.14 -23.69 5.19
N ASP A 535 18.82 -24.58 5.91
CA ASP A 535 20.28 -24.73 5.86
C ASP A 535 20.76 -25.44 4.58
N ALA A 536 22.05 -25.77 4.50
CA ALA A 536 22.62 -26.51 3.36
C ALA A 536 22.05 -27.93 3.22
N ASN A 537 21.48 -28.50 4.28
CA ASN A 537 20.80 -29.79 4.28
C ASN A 537 19.29 -29.66 4.02
N GLY A 538 18.78 -28.44 3.84
CA GLY A 538 17.37 -28.11 3.67
C GLY A 538 16.53 -28.27 4.93
N GLU A 539 17.14 -28.25 6.11
CA GLU A 539 16.44 -28.20 7.39
C GLU A 539 16.16 -26.74 7.78
N TYR A 540 14.93 -26.43 8.18
CA TYR A 540 14.58 -25.14 8.76
C TYR A 540 14.45 -25.25 10.28
N GLU A 541 14.64 -24.13 10.97
CA GLU A 541 14.35 -23.99 12.40
C GLU A 541 13.72 -22.63 12.68
N VAL A 542 12.64 -22.61 13.46
CA VAL A 542 11.91 -21.41 13.88
C VAL A 542 11.44 -21.54 15.32
N ILE A 543 11.14 -20.41 15.95
CA ILE A 543 10.55 -20.36 17.29
C ILE A 543 9.15 -19.77 17.18
N LEU A 544 8.14 -20.54 17.60
CA LEU A 544 6.74 -20.13 17.56
C LEU A 544 6.17 -19.93 18.97
N PRO A 545 5.17 -19.05 19.14
CA PRO A 545 4.53 -18.83 20.43
C PRO A 545 3.95 -20.12 21.02
N THR A 546 4.04 -20.26 22.33
CA THR A 546 3.51 -21.42 23.07
C THR A 546 3.09 -21.02 24.49
N ARG A 547 2.27 -21.85 25.14
CA ARG A 547 1.84 -21.66 26.53
C ARG A 547 2.43 -22.73 27.45
#